data_AF-X1CC24-F1
#
_entry.id   AF-X1CC24-F1
#
_cell.length_a   1.000
_cell.length_b   1.000
_cell.length_c   1.000
_cell.angle_alpha   90.00
_cell.angle_beta   90.00
_cell.angle_gamma   90.00
#
_symmetry.space_group_name_H-M   'P 1'
#
loop_
_entity.id
_entity.type
_entity.pdbx_description
1 polymer ?
#
loop_
_entity_poly.entity_id
_entity_poly.type
_entity_poly.pdbx_seq_one_letter_code
_entity_poly.pdbx_strand_id
1 'polypeptide(L)'
;KKKQKKRARITNRQAKIRQKKKKPNKQTNPIYKRLQQKVKNGIEQPGIPTESIEFIEALDGVKMSEVIIKLAEPLLKKYGDDDIRIETIVSLTIAEWNRLMLPEDEREKFQDVMVDTLSPSDDDAAMVGSLLYISDLIAERKKKYFPNLKKVILNQELIVSDGNITLNISSAPIESNSKPKPI
;
A
#
# COMPACT_ATOMS: atom_id res chain seq x y z
N LYS A 1 29.72 0.24 61.14
CA LYS A 1 29.66 -1.07 60.44
C LYS A 1 28.68 -0.98 59.27
N LYS A 2 29.16 -1.00 58.02
CA LYS A 2 28.37 -0.82 56.77
C LYS A 2 27.59 -2.10 56.41
N LYS A 3 26.26 -2.01 56.24
CA LYS A 3 25.41 -3.10 55.70
C LYS A 3 25.62 -3.22 54.19
N GLN A 4 26.22 -4.32 53.72
CA GLN A 4 26.29 -4.66 52.30
C GLN A 4 24.90 -5.11 51.81
N LYS A 5 24.32 -4.36 50.86
CA LYS A 5 23.12 -4.78 50.10
C LYS A 5 23.52 -5.91 49.15
N LYS A 6 22.98 -7.11 49.37
CA LYS A 6 23.07 -8.25 48.43
C LYS A 6 22.39 -7.84 47.11
N ARG A 7 23.15 -7.83 46.01
CA ARG A 7 22.61 -7.66 44.65
C ARG A 7 21.72 -8.87 44.34
N ALA A 8 20.46 -8.61 43.97
CA ALA A 8 19.54 -9.65 43.53
C ALA A 8 20.12 -10.33 42.28
N ARG A 9 20.38 -11.64 42.38
CA ARG A 9 20.69 -12.47 41.22
C ARG A 9 19.43 -12.54 40.35
N ILE A 10 19.47 -11.86 39.21
CA ILE A 10 18.51 -12.06 38.13
C ILE A 10 18.60 -13.54 37.76
N THR A 11 17.53 -14.29 38.03
CA THR A 11 17.45 -15.71 37.71
C THR A 11 17.39 -15.87 36.19
N ASN A 12 18.06 -16.90 35.67
CA ASN A 12 18.13 -17.25 34.24
C ASN A 12 16.74 -17.38 33.54
N ARG A 13 15.63 -17.39 34.27
CA ARG A 13 14.26 -17.32 33.73
C ARG A 13 13.91 -15.96 33.14
N GLN A 14 14.33 -14.85 33.74
CA GLN A 14 14.02 -13.51 33.24
C GLN A 14 14.87 -13.13 32.00
N ALA A 15 16.05 -13.72 31.85
CA ALA A 15 16.89 -13.56 30.65
C ALA A 15 16.32 -14.27 29.41
N LYS A 16 15.52 -15.34 29.59
CA LYS A 16 14.87 -16.05 28.47
C LYS A 16 13.65 -15.33 27.90
N ILE A 17 12.91 -14.57 28.72
CA ILE A 17 11.74 -13.77 28.26
C ILE A 17 12.18 -12.59 27.38
N ARG A 18 13.42 -12.14 27.53
CA ARG A 18 14.05 -11.08 26.72
C ARG A 18 14.87 -11.61 25.54
N GLN A 19 14.72 -12.88 25.15
CA GLN A 19 15.15 -13.28 23.82
C GLN A 19 14.23 -12.62 22.82
N LYS A 20 14.76 -11.56 22.19
CA LYS A 20 14.25 -10.89 21.00
C LYS A 20 13.38 -11.86 20.20
N LYS A 21 12.07 -11.62 20.14
CA LYS A 21 11.20 -12.27 19.16
C LYS A 21 11.91 -12.13 17.81
N LYS A 22 12.51 -13.20 17.31
CA LYS A 22 13.10 -13.23 15.96
C LYS A 22 11.96 -12.79 15.04
N LYS A 23 12.16 -11.70 14.29
CA LYS A 23 11.22 -11.33 13.23
C LYS A 23 10.98 -12.61 12.41
N PRO A 24 9.72 -13.06 12.22
CA PRO A 24 9.45 -14.26 11.47
C PRO A 24 10.11 -14.14 10.09
N ASN A 25 10.74 -15.22 9.63
CA ASN A 25 11.34 -15.28 8.30
C ASN A 25 10.27 -14.88 7.25
N LYS A 26 10.59 -14.00 6.29
CA LYS A 26 9.60 -13.42 5.35
C LYS A 26 8.77 -14.50 4.65
N GLN A 27 9.41 -15.64 4.33
CA GLN A 27 8.80 -16.81 3.67
C GLN A 27 7.81 -17.60 4.55
N THR A 28 7.83 -17.44 5.88
CA THR A 28 6.89 -18.11 6.79
C THR A 28 5.73 -17.21 7.24
N ASN A 29 5.71 -15.92 6.86
CA ASN A 29 4.58 -15.05 7.15
C ASN A 29 3.35 -15.46 6.31
N PRO A 30 2.21 -15.81 6.93
CA PRO A 30 1.01 -16.22 6.19
C PRO A 30 0.48 -15.13 5.25
N ILE A 31 0.59 -13.85 5.62
CA ILE A 31 0.17 -12.70 4.80
C ILE A 31 1.01 -12.62 3.52
N TYR A 32 2.33 -12.82 3.66
CA TYR A 32 3.24 -12.84 2.51
C TYR A 32 2.86 -13.95 1.53
N LYS A 33 2.58 -15.16 2.04
CA LYS A 33 2.13 -16.29 1.21
C LYS A 33 0.79 -16.01 0.51
N ARG A 34 -0.16 -15.37 1.20
CA ARG A 34 -1.45 -14.99 0.61
C ARG A 34 -1.27 -13.98 -0.52
N LEU A 35 -0.51 -12.91 -0.31
CA LEU A 35 -0.22 -11.94 -1.37
C LEU A 35 0.49 -12.61 -2.55
N GLN A 36 1.49 -13.46 -2.31
CA GLN A 36 2.14 -14.23 -3.36
C GLN A 36 1.15 -15.12 -4.13
N GLN A 37 0.25 -15.80 -3.44
CA GLN A 37 -0.75 -16.65 -4.08
C GLN A 37 -1.76 -15.83 -4.88
N LYS A 38 -2.25 -14.70 -4.36
CA LYS A 38 -3.16 -13.82 -5.09
C LYS A 38 -2.50 -13.25 -6.34
N VAL A 39 -1.22 -12.87 -6.23
CA VAL A 39 -0.41 -12.43 -7.37
C VAL A 39 -0.25 -13.57 -8.38
N LYS A 40 0.14 -14.78 -7.96
CA LYS A 40 0.24 -15.93 -8.88
C LYS A 40 -1.08 -16.31 -9.55
N ASN A 41 -2.20 -16.19 -8.83
CA ASN A 41 -3.53 -16.52 -9.34
C ASN A 41 -4.11 -15.40 -10.23
N GLY A 42 -3.59 -14.17 -10.12
CA GLY A 42 -4.08 -12.99 -10.85
C GLY A 42 -3.12 -12.45 -11.91
N ILE A 43 -1.85 -12.89 -11.96
CA ILE A 43 -0.92 -12.54 -13.05
C ILE A 43 -1.25 -13.40 -14.26
N GLU A 44 -2.14 -12.88 -15.08
CA GLU A 44 -2.02 -12.91 -16.55
C GLU A 44 -1.65 -11.50 -17.05
N GLN A 45 -0.76 -10.77 -16.37
CA GLN A 45 -0.25 -9.50 -16.88
C GLN A 45 1.08 -9.74 -17.62
N PRO A 46 1.08 -9.74 -18.97
CA PRO A 46 2.30 -9.95 -19.74
C PRO A 46 3.29 -8.81 -19.46
N GLY A 47 4.51 -9.17 -19.01
CA GLY A 47 5.65 -8.23 -18.99
C GLY A 47 6.26 -7.88 -17.62
N ILE A 48 5.72 -8.35 -16.48
CA ILE A 48 6.35 -8.12 -15.16
C ILE A 48 7.08 -9.39 -14.68
N PRO A 49 8.42 -9.38 -14.57
CA PRO A 49 9.17 -10.51 -14.01
C PRO A 49 8.77 -10.77 -12.54
N THR A 50 8.48 -12.01 -12.18
CA THR A 50 8.14 -12.39 -10.79
C THR A 50 9.20 -11.95 -9.77
N GLU A 51 10.46 -11.84 -10.19
CA GLU A 51 11.60 -11.44 -9.36
C GLU A 51 11.60 -9.95 -8.98
N SER A 52 10.92 -9.08 -9.75
CA SER A 52 10.82 -7.65 -9.46
C SER A 52 9.66 -7.30 -8.52
N ILE A 53 8.84 -8.31 -8.15
CA ILE A 53 7.69 -8.11 -7.27
C ILE A 53 8.13 -8.03 -5.82
N GLU A 54 7.88 -6.88 -5.21
CA GLU A 54 8.11 -6.60 -3.80
C GLU A 54 6.84 -6.88 -3.00
N PHE A 55 6.97 -7.62 -1.91
CA PHE A 55 5.86 -7.93 -1.01
C PHE A 55 6.12 -7.32 0.36
N ILE A 56 5.23 -6.44 0.81
CA ILE A 56 5.22 -5.80 2.14
C ILE A 56 6.40 -4.85 2.39
N GLU A 57 7.63 -5.27 2.12
CA GLU A 57 8.85 -4.50 2.27
C GLU A 57 9.53 -4.35 0.92
N ALA A 58 9.87 -3.11 0.57
CA ALA A 58 10.56 -2.79 -0.67
C ALA A 58 12.08 -2.87 -0.55
N LEU A 59 12.76 -3.14 -1.66
CA LEU A 59 14.23 -3.16 -1.74
C LEU A 59 14.82 -1.77 -1.57
N ASP A 60 14.12 -0.73 -2.04
CA ASP A 60 14.49 0.68 -1.89
C ASP A 60 14.12 1.28 -0.52
N GLY A 61 13.56 0.46 0.38
CA GLY A 61 13.13 0.87 1.72
C GLY A 61 11.81 1.65 1.77
N VAL A 62 11.17 1.94 0.62
CA VAL A 62 9.90 2.68 0.58
C VAL A 62 8.73 1.70 0.66
N LYS A 63 8.05 1.69 1.81
CA LYS A 63 6.91 0.80 2.05
C LYS A 63 5.64 1.33 1.38
N MET A 64 5.14 0.64 0.35
CA MET A 64 3.96 1.09 -0.38
C MET A 64 2.71 1.26 0.49
N SER A 65 2.53 0.48 1.55
CA SER A 65 1.38 0.70 2.43
C SER A 65 1.45 2.01 3.20
N GLU A 66 2.65 2.46 3.59
CA GLU A 66 2.84 3.78 4.19
C GLU A 66 2.61 4.90 3.18
N VAL A 67 3.02 4.71 1.93
CA VAL A 67 2.75 5.64 0.82
C VAL A 67 1.24 5.83 0.66
N ILE A 68 0.48 4.74 0.53
CA ILE A 68 -0.97 4.80 0.34
C ILE A 68 -1.67 5.45 1.53
N ILE A 69 -1.34 5.04 2.77
CA ILE A 69 -1.92 5.67 3.96
C ILE A 69 -1.56 7.16 4.03
N LYS A 70 -0.34 7.54 3.62
CA LYS A 70 0.06 8.95 3.59
C LYS A 70 -0.76 9.75 2.58
N LEU A 71 -1.07 9.20 1.42
CA LEU A 71 -1.90 9.86 0.42
C LEU A 71 -3.35 9.98 0.90
N ALA A 72 -3.92 8.90 1.45
CA ALA A 72 -5.28 8.81 1.96
C ALA A 72 -5.54 9.61 3.25
N GLU A 73 -4.49 9.98 4.00
CA GLU A 73 -4.56 10.59 5.33
C GLU A 73 -5.63 11.70 5.49
N PRO A 74 -5.78 12.67 4.56
CA PRO A 74 -6.79 13.72 4.73
C PRO A 74 -8.22 13.20 4.65
N LEU A 75 -8.47 12.21 3.77
CA LEU A 75 -9.78 11.60 3.61
C LEU A 75 -10.09 10.70 4.81
N LEU A 76 -9.13 9.90 5.27
CA LEU A 76 -9.28 9.07 6.46
C LEU A 76 -9.58 9.91 7.71
N LYS A 77 -8.93 11.06 7.87
CA LYS A 77 -9.19 11.97 8.99
C LYS A 77 -10.57 12.61 8.95
N LYS A 78 -11.10 12.87 7.75
CA LYS A 78 -12.36 13.59 7.56
C LYS A 78 -13.57 12.65 7.49
N TYR A 79 -13.39 11.46 6.94
CA TYR A 79 -14.46 10.54 6.55
C TYR A 79 -14.20 9.08 6.96
N GLY A 80 -13.12 8.78 7.70
CA GLY A 80 -12.80 7.42 8.16
C GLY A 80 -13.45 7.07 9.49
N ASP A 81 -14.76 7.31 9.62
CA ASP A 81 -15.55 7.09 10.84
C ASP A 81 -16.04 5.64 10.99
N ASP A 82 -16.07 4.87 9.90
CA ASP A 82 -16.42 3.46 9.92
C ASP A 82 -15.53 2.62 8.99
N ASP A 83 -15.52 1.30 9.23
CA ASP A 83 -14.65 0.36 8.53
C ASP A 83 -14.93 0.31 7.02
N ILE A 84 -16.18 0.48 6.59
CA ILE A 84 -16.57 0.47 5.16
C ILE A 84 -15.98 1.70 4.47
N ARG A 85 -16.12 2.89 5.08
CA ARG A 85 -15.54 4.12 4.53
C ARG A 85 -14.03 4.09 4.50
N ILE A 86 -13.40 3.56 5.54
CA ILE A 86 -11.95 3.35 5.56
C ILE A 86 -11.54 2.46 4.37
N GLU A 87 -12.24 1.35 4.15
CA GLU A 87 -11.98 0.44 3.03
C GLU A 87 -12.17 1.12 1.68
N THR A 88 -13.24 1.89 1.50
CA THR A 88 -13.50 2.66 0.27
C THR A 88 -12.39 3.68 0.02
N ILE A 89 -12.00 4.46 1.02
CA ILE A 89 -10.97 5.50 0.90
C ILE A 89 -9.61 4.88 0.49
N VAL A 90 -9.21 3.79 1.15
CA VAL A 90 -7.95 3.11 0.84
C VAL A 90 -8.00 2.52 -0.57
N SER A 91 -9.12 1.91 -0.95
CA SER A 91 -9.27 1.30 -2.28
C SER A 91 -9.25 2.33 -3.41
N LEU A 92 -9.96 3.45 -3.25
CA LEU A 92 -9.92 4.57 -4.22
C LEU A 92 -8.52 5.17 -4.33
N THR A 93 -7.81 5.31 -3.21
CA THR A 93 -6.43 5.81 -3.21
C THR A 93 -5.50 4.88 -3.98
N ILE A 94 -5.69 3.57 -3.89
CA ILE A 94 -4.88 2.58 -4.62
C ILE A 94 -5.22 2.58 -6.11
N ALA A 95 -6.51 2.66 -6.46
CA ALA A 95 -6.95 2.78 -7.85
C ALA A 95 -6.35 4.02 -8.51
N GLU A 96 -6.43 5.18 -7.84
CA GLU A 96 -5.87 6.43 -8.32
C GLU A 96 -4.33 6.39 -8.39
N TRP A 97 -3.66 5.78 -7.42
CA TRP A 97 -2.22 5.55 -7.49
C TRP A 97 -1.83 4.77 -8.75
N ASN A 98 -2.52 3.67 -9.04
CA ASN A 98 -2.28 2.86 -10.23
C ASN A 98 -2.61 3.62 -11.52
N ARG A 99 -3.70 4.41 -11.55
CA ARG A 99 -4.03 5.28 -12.69
C ARG A 99 -2.89 6.23 -13.01
N LEU A 100 -2.32 6.90 -12.00
CA LEU A 100 -1.19 7.83 -12.17
C LEU A 100 0.11 7.18 -12.67
N MET A 101 0.18 5.85 -12.63
CA MET A 101 1.28 5.06 -13.18
C MET A 101 1.09 4.69 -14.65
N LEU A 102 -0.14 4.78 -15.18
CA LEU A 102 -0.43 4.51 -16.58
C LEU A 102 0.14 5.62 -17.50
N PRO A 103 0.39 5.29 -18.79
CA PRO A 103 0.56 6.28 -19.85
C PRO A 103 -0.59 7.30 -19.87
N GLU A 104 -0.31 8.54 -20.27
CA GLU A 104 -1.27 9.64 -20.21
C GLU A 104 -2.56 9.37 -21.00
N ASP A 105 -2.43 8.70 -22.15
CA ASP A 105 -3.53 8.28 -23.03
C ASP A 105 -4.39 7.13 -22.47
N GLU A 106 -3.92 6.44 -21.44
CA GLU A 106 -4.68 5.38 -20.75
C GLU A 106 -5.35 5.88 -19.46
N ARG A 107 -4.93 7.04 -18.93
CA ARG A 107 -5.45 7.60 -17.67
C ARG A 107 -6.90 8.03 -17.78
N GLU A 108 -7.26 8.66 -18.89
CA GLU A 108 -8.63 9.13 -19.16
C GLU A 108 -9.58 7.95 -19.28
N LYS A 109 -9.22 6.93 -20.07
CA LYS A 109 -10.01 5.68 -20.20
C LYS A 109 -10.23 5.00 -18.86
N PHE A 110 -9.21 4.93 -18.01
CA PHE A 110 -9.36 4.35 -16.67
C PHE A 110 -10.29 5.18 -15.79
N GLN A 111 -10.25 6.50 -15.91
CA GLN A 111 -11.12 7.41 -15.17
C GLN A 111 -12.58 7.27 -15.60
N ASP A 112 -12.84 7.19 -16.91
CA ASP A 112 -14.18 6.96 -17.44
C ASP A 112 -14.76 5.64 -16.93
N VAL A 113 -13.98 4.54 -17.02
CA VAL A 113 -14.39 3.24 -16.49
C VAL A 113 -14.68 3.30 -14.99
N MET A 114 -13.90 4.05 -14.22
CA MET A 114 -14.13 4.22 -12.79
C MET A 114 -15.44 4.98 -12.51
N VAL A 115 -15.72 6.03 -13.27
CA VAL A 115 -16.96 6.81 -13.16
C VAL A 115 -18.16 5.93 -13.53
N ASP A 116 -18.12 5.24 -14.66
CA ASP A 116 -19.21 4.36 -15.12
C ASP A 116 -19.50 3.23 -14.11
N THR A 117 -18.45 2.68 -13.50
CA THR A 117 -18.58 1.57 -12.55
C THR A 117 -19.17 2.03 -11.21
N LEU A 118 -18.79 3.22 -10.74
CA LEU A 118 -19.18 3.72 -9.41
C LEU A 118 -20.41 4.63 -9.45
N SER A 119 -20.78 5.12 -10.64
CA SER A 119 -21.94 5.96 -10.91
C SER A 119 -22.70 5.42 -12.13
N PRO A 120 -23.34 4.25 -12.02
CA PRO A 120 -24.01 3.61 -13.15
C PRO A 120 -25.25 4.37 -13.66
N SER A 121 -25.68 5.41 -12.95
CA SER A 121 -26.70 6.36 -13.41
C SER A 121 -26.04 7.68 -13.80
N ASP A 122 -26.30 8.15 -15.02
CA ASP A 122 -25.77 9.40 -15.58
C ASP A 122 -26.15 10.67 -14.77
N ASP A 123 -27.10 10.54 -13.83
CA ASP A 123 -27.65 11.66 -13.05
C ASP A 123 -26.94 11.93 -11.71
N ASP A 124 -25.92 11.14 -11.31
CA ASP A 124 -25.21 11.35 -10.03
C ASP A 124 -23.99 12.28 -10.15
N ALA A 125 -24.25 13.53 -10.54
CA ALA A 125 -23.23 14.57 -10.67
C ALA A 125 -22.45 14.82 -9.36
N ALA A 126 -23.07 14.57 -8.21
CA ALA A 126 -22.42 14.71 -6.90
C ALA A 126 -21.35 13.62 -6.68
N MET A 127 -21.64 12.38 -7.09
CA MET A 127 -20.67 11.29 -7.05
C MET A 127 -19.51 11.55 -8.01
N VAL A 128 -19.79 11.95 -9.26
CA VAL A 128 -18.74 12.31 -10.23
C VAL A 128 -17.84 13.42 -9.69
N GLY A 129 -18.42 14.50 -9.15
CA GLY A 129 -17.66 15.59 -8.54
C GLY A 129 -16.80 15.12 -7.36
N SER A 130 -17.28 14.17 -6.57
CA SER A 130 -16.53 13.58 -5.46
C SER A 130 -15.34 12.74 -5.93
N LEU A 131 -15.51 11.95 -7.00
CA LEU A 131 -14.43 11.16 -7.60
C LEU A 131 -13.34 12.07 -8.18
N LEU A 132 -13.72 13.12 -8.89
CA LEU A 132 -12.78 14.13 -9.41
C LEU A 132 -11.99 14.80 -8.28
N TYR A 133 -12.67 15.22 -7.22
CA TYR A 133 -12.02 15.81 -6.05
C TYR A 133 -11.01 14.84 -5.40
N ILE A 134 -11.35 13.56 -5.26
CA ILE A 134 -10.44 12.55 -4.73
C ILE A 134 -9.24 12.38 -5.67
N SER A 135 -9.48 12.29 -6.98
CA SER A 135 -8.41 12.13 -7.97
C SER A 135 -7.38 13.26 -7.90
N ASP A 136 -7.85 14.51 -7.92
CA ASP A 136 -6.98 15.70 -7.82
C ASP A 136 -6.20 15.72 -6.50
N LEU A 137 -6.89 15.46 -5.37
CA LEU A 137 -6.26 15.41 -4.06
C LEU A 137 -5.12 14.40 -4.00
N ILE A 138 -5.33 13.18 -4.52
CA ILE A 138 -4.29 12.15 -4.50
C ILE A 138 -3.16 12.49 -5.47
N ALA A 139 -3.47 13.01 -6.67
CA ALA A 139 -2.47 13.42 -7.65
C ALA A 139 -1.54 14.52 -7.13
N GLU A 140 -2.10 15.57 -6.50
CA GLU A 140 -1.33 16.64 -5.88
C GLU A 140 -0.41 16.11 -4.77
N ARG A 141 -0.94 15.22 -3.93
CA ARG A 141 -0.16 14.62 -2.82
C ARG A 141 0.93 13.70 -3.33
N LYS A 142 0.69 12.92 -4.38
CA LYS A 142 1.72 12.11 -5.04
C LYS A 142 2.83 13.01 -5.56
N LYS A 143 2.49 14.09 -6.27
CA LYS A 143 3.47 15.07 -6.78
C LYS A 143 4.28 15.71 -5.66
N LYS A 144 3.65 16.00 -4.52
CA LYS A 144 4.29 16.63 -3.36
C LYS A 144 5.23 15.70 -2.58
N TYR A 145 4.77 14.49 -2.26
CA TYR A 145 5.46 13.60 -1.32
C TYR A 145 6.27 12.51 -2.01
N PHE A 146 5.84 12.05 -3.19
CA PHE A 146 6.43 10.90 -3.88
C PHE A 146 6.58 11.17 -5.41
N PRO A 147 7.19 12.29 -5.83
CA PRO A 147 7.25 12.67 -7.25
C PRO A 147 7.94 11.61 -8.11
N ASN A 148 9.01 11.01 -7.59
CA ASN A 148 9.90 10.11 -8.32
C ASN A 148 9.59 8.62 -8.12
N LEU A 149 8.65 8.27 -7.23
CA LEU A 149 8.29 6.88 -6.98
C LEU A 149 7.44 6.35 -8.14
N LYS A 150 7.93 5.30 -8.80
CA LYS A 150 7.30 4.65 -9.95
C LYS A 150 7.13 3.16 -9.68
N LYS A 151 6.03 2.81 -9.01
CA LYS A 151 5.67 1.43 -8.69
C LYS A 151 4.18 1.22 -8.93
N VAL A 152 3.82 0.13 -9.58
CA VAL A 152 2.41 -0.30 -9.70
C VAL A 152 2.07 -1.23 -8.53
N ILE A 153 0.86 -1.11 -7.99
CA ILE A 153 0.34 -2.02 -6.97
C ILE A 153 -0.35 -3.17 -7.67
N LEU A 154 0.14 -4.39 -7.43
CA LEU A 154 -0.38 -5.63 -8.04
C LEU A 154 -1.45 -6.30 -7.19
N ASN A 155 -1.36 -6.14 -5.87
CA ASN A 155 -2.32 -6.74 -4.95
C ASN A 155 -2.27 -6.08 -3.58
N GLN A 156 -3.35 -6.26 -2.84
CA GLN A 156 -3.51 -5.78 -1.48
C GLN A 156 -4.22 -6.79 -0.58
N GLU A 157 -3.88 -6.71 0.70
CA GLU A 157 -4.65 -7.28 1.81
C GLU A 157 -4.86 -6.15 2.81
N LEU A 158 -6.08 -5.62 2.81
CA LEU A 158 -6.56 -4.62 3.75
C LEU A 158 -7.35 -5.34 4.84
N ILE A 159 -7.00 -5.06 6.08
CA ILE A 159 -7.74 -5.51 7.26
C ILE A 159 -8.05 -4.25 8.06
N VAL A 160 -9.35 -3.98 8.23
CA VAL A 160 -9.84 -2.93 9.10
C VAL A 160 -10.51 -3.60 10.30
N SER A 161 -10.14 -3.18 11.51
CA SER A 161 -10.74 -3.70 12.74
C SER A 161 -10.67 -2.63 13.83
N ASP A 162 -11.82 -2.21 14.33
CA ASP A 162 -11.95 -1.19 15.37
C ASP A 162 -11.20 0.11 15.00
N GLY A 163 -11.32 0.56 13.75
CA GLY A 163 -10.59 1.73 13.23
C GLY A 163 -9.08 1.55 13.05
N ASN A 164 -8.52 0.38 13.35
CA ASN A 164 -7.12 0.07 13.05
C ASN A 164 -6.98 -0.43 11.62
N ILE A 165 -6.08 0.21 10.86
CA ILE A 165 -5.82 -0.11 9.46
C ILE A 165 -4.55 -0.93 9.34
N THR A 166 -4.67 -2.18 8.88
CA THR A 166 -3.53 -2.98 8.45
C THR A 166 -3.58 -3.16 6.93
N LEU A 167 -2.67 -2.49 6.24
CA LEU A 167 -2.54 -2.58 4.79
C LEU A 167 -1.23 -3.27 4.40
N ASN A 168 -1.35 -4.38 3.68
CA ASN A 168 -0.24 -5.11 3.07
C ASN A 168 -0.36 -5.03 1.56
N ILE A 169 0.75 -4.72 0.90
CA ILE A 169 0.78 -4.47 -0.54
C ILE A 169 1.86 -5.33 -1.19
N SER A 170 1.56 -5.85 -2.37
CA SER A 170 2.55 -6.28 -3.35
C SER A 170 2.64 -5.28 -4.49
N SER A 171 3.84 -4.90 -4.89
CA SER A 171 4.09 -3.89 -5.91
C SER A 171 5.29 -4.26 -6.78
N ALA A 172 5.36 -3.70 -7.99
CA ALA A 172 6.51 -3.85 -8.87
C ALA A 172 6.97 -2.47 -9.38
N PRO A 173 8.28 -2.26 -9.58
CA PRO A 173 8.77 -1.05 -10.23
C PRO A 173 8.31 -1.01 -11.69
N ILE A 174 8.05 0.19 -12.19
CA ILE A 174 7.80 0.41 -13.62
C ILE A 174 9.14 0.60 -14.28
N GLU A 175 9.54 -0.35 -15.13
CA GLU A 175 10.76 -0.22 -15.91
C GLU A 175 10.68 1.05 -16.76
N SER A 176 11.58 1.98 -16.53
CA SER A 176 11.77 3.05 -17.51
C SER A 176 12.35 2.39 -18.75
N ASN A 177 11.63 2.42 -19.87
CA ASN A 177 12.22 2.19 -21.19
C ASN A 177 13.21 3.33 -21.52
N SER A 178 14.29 3.42 -20.76
CA SER A 178 15.40 4.36 -20.95
C SER A 178 16.71 3.60 -21.09
N LYS A 179 16.74 2.63 -22.00
CA LYS A 179 18.01 2.33 -22.67
C LYS A 179 18.11 3.32 -23.84
N PRO A 180 19.02 4.30 -23.82
CA PRO A 180 19.32 5.04 -25.04
C PRO A 180 19.82 4.02 -26.06
N LYS A 181 19.23 4.03 -27.25
CA LYS A 181 19.81 3.30 -28.39
C LYS A 181 21.23 3.85 -28.58
N PRO A 182 22.27 3.01 -28.62
CA PRO A 182 23.58 3.47 -29.05
C PRO A 182 23.42 4.02 -30.48
N ILE A 183 23.88 5.26 -30.67
CA ILE A 183 24.06 5.90 -31.98
C ILE A 183 25.22 5.20 -32.68
#